data_AF-A0A3Q7I5P0-F1
#
_entry.id   AF-A0A3Q7I5P0-F1
#
_cell.length_a   1.000
_cell.length_b   1.000
_cell.length_c   1.000
_cell.angle_alpha   90.00
_cell.angle_beta   90.00
_cell.angle_gamma   90.00
#
_symmetry.space_group_name_H-M   'P 1'
#
loop_
_entity.id
_entity.type
_entity.pdbx_description
1 polymer ?
#
loop_
_entity_poly.entity_id
_entity_poly.type
_entity_poly.pdbx_seq_one_letter_code
_entity_poly.pdbx_strand_id
1 'polypeptide(L)'
;MEVEGEELKKRKQVGEDTVHVSSSPGDFWRSRNGPRKFFDRYSLPKGWLYCPPYGDNIGLIIPSKVPLSESFNKNIPPGESYTPKEVIDQQRSLGREIGLVVDLTNTDRYYPESDWTSHGIRHVKIRCPGQDSVPDAESVDRFISEALATFAQARPPGIYRQMYVEALYDFYFQSKPELLVCPETPEWKRDSDQDNEVVAPSVPVIKKFIF
;
A
#
# COMPACT_ATOMS: atom_id res chain seq x y z
N MET A 1 -1.40 -12.47 -36.76
CA MET A 1 -0.40 -12.33 -37.83
C MET A 1 -0.27 -10.84 -38.10
N GLU A 2 0.36 -10.11 -37.19
CA GLU A 2 1.80 -9.81 -37.20
C GLU A 2 2.16 -8.88 -38.35
N VAL A 3 2.06 -7.57 -38.09
CA VAL A 3 2.66 -6.51 -38.90
C VAL A 3 2.92 -5.34 -37.97
N GLU A 4 4.07 -5.34 -37.29
CA GLU A 4 4.75 -4.15 -36.73
C GLU A 4 6.13 -4.55 -36.16
N GLY A 5 6.92 -5.23 -36.99
CA GLY A 5 8.16 -5.87 -36.55
C GLY A 5 9.38 -5.57 -37.41
N GLU A 6 9.47 -4.46 -38.15
CA GLU A 6 10.64 -4.21 -39.00
C GLU A 6 11.03 -2.72 -39.19
N GLU A 7 11.00 -1.89 -38.12
CA GLU A 7 11.52 -0.51 -38.21
C GLU A 7 12.57 -0.15 -37.15
N LEU A 8 13.37 -1.13 -36.74
CA LEU A 8 14.60 -0.91 -35.96
C LEU A 8 15.79 -1.65 -36.59
N LYS A 9 16.22 -1.22 -37.78
CA LYS A 9 17.53 -1.57 -38.36
C LYS A 9 17.85 -0.75 -39.61
N LYS A 10 18.17 0.53 -39.45
CA LYS A 10 19.02 1.27 -40.41
C LYS A 10 19.40 2.63 -39.84
N ARG A 11 20.64 2.72 -39.33
CA ARG A 11 21.57 3.85 -39.49
C ARG A 11 22.83 3.55 -38.69
N LYS A 12 23.79 2.92 -39.36
CA LYS A 12 25.20 2.92 -38.98
C LYS A 12 25.99 3.42 -40.20
N GLN A 13 27.04 4.21 -39.90
CA GLN A 13 28.17 4.63 -40.75
C GLN A 13 28.04 5.88 -41.64
N VAL A 14 28.69 6.95 -41.16
CA VAL A 14 29.84 7.66 -41.78
C VAL A 14 30.74 8.02 -40.58
N GLY A 15 32.02 7.61 -40.41
CA GLY A 15 33.20 7.64 -41.29
C GLY A 15 34.07 8.85 -40.91
N GLU A 16 34.80 8.78 -39.78
CA GLU A 16 36.28 8.87 -39.65
C GLU A 16 36.91 10.26 -39.91
N ASP A 17 37.60 10.82 -38.90
CA ASP A 17 38.93 11.42 -39.08
C ASP A 17 39.66 11.59 -37.73
N THR A 18 40.93 11.19 -37.74
CA THR A 18 41.80 10.96 -36.58
C THR A 18 42.77 12.14 -36.44
N VAL A 19 42.94 12.70 -35.24
CA VAL A 19 44.15 13.47 -34.90
C VAL A 19 44.75 12.96 -33.60
N HIS A 20 45.91 12.34 -33.73
CA HIS A 20 46.77 11.94 -32.61
C HIS A 20 47.38 13.19 -31.96
N VAL A 21 47.14 13.37 -30.66
CA VAL A 21 47.97 14.21 -29.79
C VAL A 21 48.39 13.36 -28.59
N SER A 22 49.68 13.06 -28.53
CA SER A 22 50.36 12.45 -27.40
C SER A 22 50.51 13.46 -26.25
N SER A 23 50.08 13.11 -25.04
CA SER A 23 50.50 13.79 -23.79
C SER A 23 50.32 12.84 -22.59
N SER A 24 51.31 12.88 -21.69
CA SER A 24 51.62 11.93 -20.61
C SER A 24 50.50 11.59 -19.61
N PRO A 25 50.58 10.43 -18.93
CA PRO A 25 49.66 10.03 -17.88
C PRO A 25 50.01 10.73 -16.55
N GLY A 26 49.38 11.87 -16.30
CA GLY A 26 49.43 12.57 -15.02
C GLY A 26 48.32 13.62 -14.97
N ASP A 27 47.55 13.61 -13.87
CA ASP A 27 46.69 14.71 -13.43
C ASP A 27 45.26 14.84 -14.01
N PHE A 28 44.49 13.75 -14.16
CA PHE A 28 43.02 13.82 -14.36
C PHE A 28 42.21 13.61 -13.06
N TRP A 29 42.69 14.11 -11.92
CA TRP A 29 42.00 14.02 -10.62
C TRP A 29 41.58 15.36 -10.02
N ARG A 30 41.29 16.39 -10.81
CA ARG A 30 40.60 17.60 -10.29
C ARG A 30 39.66 18.25 -11.31
N SER A 31 38.42 17.76 -11.38
CA SER A 31 37.24 18.64 -11.42
C SER A 31 35.94 17.85 -11.21
N ARG A 32 35.68 17.43 -9.97
CA ARG A 32 34.32 17.12 -9.52
C ARG A 32 33.69 18.44 -9.07
N ASN A 33 32.89 19.08 -9.91
CA ASN A 33 31.85 20.04 -9.49
C ASN A 33 30.95 20.38 -10.70
N GLY A 34 30.18 19.40 -11.16
CA GLY A 34 28.92 19.71 -11.85
C GLY A 34 27.91 20.26 -10.85
N PRO A 35 26.95 21.12 -11.25
CA PRO A 35 25.96 21.67 -10.33
C PRO A 35 25.19 20.50 -9.69
N ARG A 36 25.20 20.44 -8.35
CA ARG A 36 24.35 19.52 -7.61
C ARG A 36 22.91 19.83 -8.02
N LYS A 37 22.24 18.93 -8.75
CA LYS A 37 20.79 19.01 -8.93
C LYS A 37 20.18 19.07 -7.54
N PHE A 38 19.65 20.22 -7.15
CA PHE A 38 18.95 20.34 -5.87
C PHE A 38 17.76 19.36 -5.92
N PHE A 39 17.77 18.37 -5.03
CA PHE A 39 16.62 17.50 -4.85
C PHE A 39 15.50 18.35 -4.25
N ASP A 40 14.50 18.74 -5.05
CA ASP A 40 13.29 19.36 -4.52
C ASP A 40 12.54 18.30 -3.71
N ARG A 41 12.58 18.46 -2.38
CA ARG A 41 11.87 17.60 -1.42
C ARG A 41 10.38 17.49 -1.75
N TYR A 42 9.81 18.51 -2.39
CA TYR A 42 8.40 18.60 -2.76
C TYR A 42 8.12 18.21 -4.22
N SER A 43 9.09 17.61 -4.91
CA SER A 43 8.86 17.06 -6.25
C SER A 43 7.78 15.97 -6.22
N LEU A 44 6.87 15.99 -7.19
CA LEU A 44 5.78 15.01 -7.24
C LEU A 44 6.32 13.59 -7.52
N PRO A 45 5.69 12.54 -6.96
CA PRO A 45 5.96 11.17 -7.38
C PRO A 45 5.72 11.01 -8.90
N LYS A 46 6.53 10.18 -9.56
CA LYS A 46 6.37 9.92 -10.99
C LYS A 46 4.96 9.39 -11.27
N GLY A 47 4.25 10.01 -12.21
CA GLY A 47 2.90 9.59 -12.62
C GLY A 47 1.76 10.04 -11.68
N TRP A 48 2.04 10.75 -10.59
CA TRP A 48 1.05 11.08 -9.56
C TRP A 48 -0.15 11.89 -10.09
N LEU A 49 0.09 12.85 -10.99
CA LEU A 49 -0.97 13.68 -11.59
C LEU A 49 -1.94 12.87 -12.47
N TYR A 50 -1.45 11.81 -13.11
CA TYR A 50 -2.27 11.00 -14.01
C TYR A 50 -2.94 9.81 -13.30
N CYS A 51 -2.52 9.52 -12.07
CA CYS A 51 -3.08 8.45 -11.27
C CYS A 51 -4.40 8.92 -10.63
N PRO A 52 -5.50 8.17 -10.79
CA PRO A 52 -6.76 8.47 -10.10
C PRO A 52 -6.55 8.55 -8.57
N PRO A 53 -7.27 9.44 -7.85
CA PRO A 53 -7.09 9.60 -6.41
C PRO A 53 -7.33 8.33 -5.60
N TYR A 54 -8.43 7.63 -5.90
CA TYR A 54 -8.84 6.39 -5.25
C TYR A 54 -9.65 5.51 -6.21
N GLY A 55 -9.76 4.23 -5.89
CA GLY A 55 -10.66 3.28 -6.57
C GLY A 55 -11.93 2.99 -5.76
N ASP A 56 -12.74 2.07 -6.28
CA ASP A 56 -13.89 1.54 -5.54
C ASP A 56 -13.46 0.68 -4.36
N ASN A 57 -14.31 0.61 -3.34
CA ASN A 57 -14.03 -0.21 -2.18
C ASN A 57 -14.10 -1.71 -2.52
N ILE A 58 -13.10 -2.45 -2.07
CA ILE A 58 -13.05 -3.91 -2.12
C ILE A 58 -13.42 -4.38 -0.71
N GLY A 59 -14.70 -4.68 -0.50
CA GLY A 59 -15.25 -4.89 0.85
C GLY A 59 -15.05 -3.62 1.68
N LEU A 60 -14.22 -3.70 2.73
CA LEU A 60 -13.89 -2.60 3.64
C LEU A 60 -12.65 -1.78 3.22
N ILE A 61 -11.93 -2.19 2.17
CA ILE A 61 -10.66 -1.58 1.78
C ILE A 61 -10.86 -0.57 0.66
N ILE A 62 -10.30 0.63 0.80
CA ILE A 62 -10.30 1.66 -0.24
C ILE A 62 -8.87 1.77 -0.81
N PRO A 63 -8.60 1.31 -2.04
CA PRO A 63 -7.32 1.55 -2.68
C PRO A 63 -7.19 3.04 -3.03
N SER A 64 -6.08 3.66 -2.62
CA SER A 64 -5.82 5.09 -2.83
C SER A 64 -4.40 5.30 -3.34
N LYS A 65 -4.20 6.28 -4.23
CA LYS A 65 -2.85 6.83 -4.44
C LYS A 65 -2.40 7.55 -3.16
N VAL A 66 -1.10 7.82 -3.05
CA VAL A 66 -0.60 8.55 -1.88
C VAL A 66 -1.10 10.01 -1.90
N PRO A 67 -1.77 10.51 -0.84
CA PRO A 67 -2.07 11.93 -0.75
C PRO A 67 -0.81 12.75 -0.48
N LEU A 68 -0.82 14.02 -0.84
CA LEU A 68 0.30 14.94 -0.64
C LEU A 68 -0.17 16.10 0.23
N SER A 69 0.56 16.40 1.30
CA SER A 69 0.29 17.57 2.15
C SER A 69 0.37 18.88 1.36
N GLU A 70 -0.16 19.95 1.95
CA GLU A 70 -0.20 21.29 1.33
C GLU A 70 1.19 21.82 0.97
N SER A 71 2.25 21.25 1.56
CA SER A 71 3.64 21.57 1.21
C SER A 71 3.98 21.30 -0.26
N PHE A 72 3.19 20.46 -0.95
CA PHE A 72 3.34 20.15 -2.37
C PHE A 72 2.57 21.10 -3.29
N ASN A 73 1.69 21.97 -2.77
CA ASN A 73 0.75 22.77 -3.55
C ASN A 73 1.42 23.62 -4.65
N LYS A 74 2.62 24.15 -4.41
CA LYS A 74 3.39 24.90 -5.42
C LYS A 74 3.69 24.09 -6.70
N ASN A 75 3.67 22.77 -6.59
CA ASN A 75 4.00 21.83 -7.65
C ASN A 75 2.76 21.09 -8.19
N ILE A 76 1.55 21.38 -7.66
CA ILE A 76 0.28 20.75 -8.06
C ILE A 76 -0.59 21.81 -8.77
N PRO A 77 -1.14 21.53 -9.96
CA PRO A 77 -2.08 22.44 -10.61
C PRO A 77 -3.31 22.73 -9.74
N PRO A 78 -3.91 23.94 -9.81
CA PRO A 78 -5.14 24.25 -9.10
C PRO A 78 -6.26 23.25 -9.41
N GLY A 79 -6.92 22.73 -8.37
CA GLY A 79 -8.01 21.74 -8.49
C GLY A 79 -7.56 20.28 -8.58
N GLU A 80 -6.25 20.02 -8.68
CA GLU A 80 -5.67 18.66 -8.74
C GLU A 80 -5.10 18.22 -7.38
N SER A 81 -5.37 18.97 -6.30
CA SER A 81 -4.93 18.63 -4.95
C SER A 81 -5.58 17.34 -4.46
N TYR A 82 -4.81 16.58 -3.69
CA TYR A 82 -5.29 15.38 -3.00
C TYR A 82 -4.51 15.23 -1.69
N THR A 83 -4.88 16.06 -0.72
CA THR A 83 -4.36 16.10 0.65
C THR A 83 -5.03 15.03 1.52
N PRO A 84 -4.45 14.63 2.66
CA PRO A 84 -5.11 13.75 3.62
C PRO A 84 -6.51 14.24 4.03
N LYS A 85 -6.67 15.56 4.25
CA LYS A 85 -7.97 16.16 4.55
C LYS A 85 -8.98 15.97 3.42
N GLU A 86 -8.56 16.20 2.17
CA GLU A 86 -9.41 15.96 1.00
C GLU A 86 -9.79 14.47 0.87
N VAL A 87 -8.89 13.54 1.19
CA VAL A 87 -9.22 12.10 1.22
C VAL A 87 -10.36 11.85 2.21
N ILE A 88 -10.24 12.34 3.44
CA ILE A 88 -11.23 12.16 4.50
C ILE A 88 -12.59 12.73 4.08
N ASP A 89 -12.61 13.99 3.63
CA ASP A 89 -13.83 14.68 3.26
C ASP A 89 -14.52 14.03 2.05
N GLN A 90 -13.73 13.62 1.03
CA GLN A 90 -14.25 12.93 -0.15
C GLN A 90 -14.85 11.57 0.21
N GLN A 91 -14.17 10.74 1.00
CA GLN A 91 -14.71 9.43 1.36
C GLN A 91 -15.96 9.55 2.24
N ARG A 92 -15.99 10.51 3.17
CA ARG A 92 -17.20 10.80 3.98
C ARG A 92 -18.39 11.22 3.12
N SER A 93 -18.15 12.02 2.08
CA SER A 93 -19.22 12.41 1.14
C SER A 93 -19.82 11.21 0.38
N LEU A 94 -19.06 10.11 0.25
CA LEU A 94 -19.50 8.85 -0.32
C LEU A 94 -20.11 7.89 0.72
N GLY A 95 -20.28 8.32 1.96
CA GLY A 95 -20.78 7.49 3.07
C GLY A 95 -19.77 6.46 3.58
N ARG A 96 -18.47 6.66 3.31
CA ARG A 96 -17.37 5.80 3.76
C ARG A 96 -16.61 6.47 4.90
N GLU A 97 -16.54 5.84 6.05
CA GLU A 97 -15.72 6.31 7.18
C GLU A 97 -14.35 5.62 7.17
N ILE A 98 -13.27 6.40 7.26
CA ILE A 98 -11.90 5.87 7.31
C ILE A 98 -11.51 5.71 8.78
N GLY A 99 -11.33 4.46 9.23
CA GLY A 99 -10.85 4.17 10.60
C GLY A 99 -9.34 3.92 10.70
N LEU A 100 -8.72 3.49 9.60
CA LEU A 100 -7.30 3.13 9.53
C LEU A 100 -6.72 3.49 8.16
N VAL A 101 -5.53 4.07 8.16
CA VAL A 101 -4.69 4.27 6.99
C VAL A 101 -3.47 3.35 7.11
N VAL A 102 -3.31 2.45 6.14
CA VAL A 102 -2.10 1.65 5.97
C VAL A 102 -1.26 2.27 4.86
N ASP A 103 -0.21 2.99 5.25
CA ASP A 103 0.70 3.65 4.34
C ASP A 103 1.84 2.73 3.93
N LEU A 104 1.82 2.33 2.66
CA LEU A 104 2.80 1.43 2.06
C LEU A 104 4.03 2.14 1.48
N THR A 105 4.09 3.48 1.56
CA THR A 105 5.19 4.23 0.95
C THR A 105 6.50 4.08 1.72
N ASN A 106 7.61 3.98 0.98
CA ASN A 106 8.95 3.96 1.58
C ASN A 106 9.53 5.36 1.84
N THR A 107 8.71 6.29 2.36
CA THR A 107 9.15 7.66 2.68
C THR A 107 8.17 8.34 3.61
N ASP A 108 8.66 9.31 4.38
CA ASP A 108 7.85 10.14 5.28
C ASP A 108 7.66 11.57 4.76
N ARG A 109 8.00 11.81 3.48
CA ARG A 109 8.01 13.17 2.91
C ARG A 109 6.64 13.69 2.48
N TYR A 110 5.65 12.82 2.33
CA TYR A 110 4.38 13.16 1.66
C TYR A 110 3.42 13.91 2.56
N TYR A 111 3.28 13.46 3.80
CA TYR A 111 2.47 14.08 4.82
C TYR A 111 3.00 13.67 6.21
N PRO A 112 2.84 14.50 7.26
CA PRO A 112 3.02 14.05 8.63
C PRO A 112 1.87 13.14 9.08
N GLU A 113 2.15 12.21 9.98
CA GLU A 113 1.15 11.29 10.56
C GLU A 113 -0.02 12.03 11.23
N SER A 114 0.25 13.23 11.76
CA SER A 114 -0.74 14.11 12.39
C SER A 114 -1.91 14.47 11.49
N ASP A 115 -1.74 14.44 10.17
CA ASP A 115 -2.81 14.73 9.21
C ASP A 115 -3.94 13.68 9.25
N TRP A 116 -3.67 12.51 9.82
CA TRP A 116 -4.67 11.45 10.05
C TRP A 116 -5.09 11.37 11.52
N THR A 117 -4.11 11.32 12.43
CA THR A 117 -4.37 11.07 13.85
C THR A 117 -5.12 12.21 14.54
N SER A 118 -4.95 13.46 14.07
CA SER A 118 -5.75 14.60 14.53
C SER A 118 -7.25 14.48 14.21
N HIS A 119 -7.60 13.64 13.25
CA HIS A 119 -8.98 13.32 12.87
C HIS A 119 -9.50 12.02 13.51
N GLY A 120 -8.75 11.43 14.47
CA GLY A 120 -9.11 10.17 15.12
C GLY A 120 -8.87 8.93 14.26
N ILE A 121 -8.16 9.08 13.14
CA ILE A 121 -7.87 7.99 12.20
C ILE A 121 -6.53 7.34 12.60
N ARG A 122 -6.52 6.02 12.81
CA ARG A 122 -5.26 5.30 13.06
C ARG A 122 -4.39 5.32 11.81
N HIS A 123 -3.08 5.44 11.99
CA HIS A 123 -2.11 5.36 10.89
C HIS A 123 -1.09 4.28 11.18
N VAL A 124 -0.79 3.46 10.16
CA VAL A 124 0.26 2.46 10.22
C VAL A 124 1.13 2.59 8.98
N LYS A 125 2.43 2.80 9.18
CA LYS A 125 3.44 2.76 8.11
C LYS A 125 4.02 1.35 7.97
N ILE A 126 3.85 0.74 6.80
CA ILE A 126 4.52 -0.50 6.39
C ILE A 126 5.39 -0.14 5.19
N ARG A 127 6.70 0.02 5.38
CA ARG A 127 7.57 0.53 4.31
C ARG A 127 7.81 -0.56 3.26
N CYS A 128 7.06 -0.52 2.17
CA CYS A 128 7.27 -1.44 1.06
C CYS A 128 8.28 -0.86 0.06
N PRO A 129 9.28 -1.63 -0.39
CA PRO A 129 10.18 -1.18 -1.42
C PRO A 129 9.41 -0.93 -2.73
N GLY A 130 9.84 0.08 -3.49
CA GLY A 130 9.16 0.52 -4.71
C GLY A 130 9.59 -0.27 -5.94
N GLN A 131 9.06 0.16 -7.10
CA GLN A 131 9.55 -0.07 -8.47
C GLN A 131 10.31 -1.40 -8.65
N ASP A 132 9.54 -2.45 -8.97
CA ASP A 132 10.01 -3.80 -9.33
C ASP A 132 10.42 -4.71 -8.15
N SER A 133 9.94 -4.39 -6.94
CA SER A 133 10.05 -5.28 -5.78
C SER A 133 8.69 -5.58 -5.17
N VAL A 134 8.62 -6.70 -4.45
CA VAL A 134 7.44 -7.10 -3.66
C VAL A 134 7.73 -6.85 -2.17
N PRO A 135 6.70 -6.69 -1.32
CA PRO A 135 6.90 -6.64 0.12
C PRO A 135 7.66 -7.86 0.64
N ASP A 136 8.50 -7.65 1.66
CA ASP A 136 9.14 -8.75 2.39
C ASP A 136 8.14 -9.46 3.32
N ALA A 137 8.54 -10.62 3.85
CA ALA A 137 7.69 -11.43 4.73
C ALA A 137 7.25 -10.64 5.98
N GLU A 138 8.15 -9.84 6.58
CA GLU A 138 7.83 -9.02 7.74
C GLU A 138 6.75 -7.97 7.43
N SER A 139 6.81 -7.33 6.26
CA SER A 139 5.79 -6.39 5.80
C SER A 139 4.43 -7.06 5.59
N VAL A 140 4.43 -8.28 5.05
CA VAL A 140 3.21 -9.07 4.85
C VAL A 140 2.62 -9.50 6.21
N ASP A 141 3.43 -10.04 7.12
CA ASP A 141 2.99 -10.40 8.48
C ASP A 141 2.41 -9.20 9.24
N ARG A 142 3.09 -8.05 9.15
CA ARG A 142 2.59 -6.81 9.76
C ARG A 142 1.25 -6.38 9.19
N PHE A 143 1.05 -6.49 7.88
CA PHE A 143 -0.23 -6.18 7.25
C PHE A 143 -1.34 -7.11 7.75
N ILE A 144 -1.09 -8.42 7.80
CA ILE A 144 -2.05 -9.42 8.28
C ILE A 144 -2.42 -9.14 9.74
N SER A 145 -1.43 -8.88 10.59
CA SER A 145 -1.63 -8.59 12.01
C SER A 145 -2.52 -7.36 12.22
N GLU A 146 -2.26 -6.28 11.48
CA GLU A 146 -3.07 -5.05 11.55
C GLU A 146 -4.49 -5.25 11.01
N ALA A 147 -4.64 -6.04 9.94
CA ALA A 147 -5.96 -6.39 9.41
C ALA A 147 -6.79 -7.18 10.43
N LEU A 148 -6.17 -8.18 11.09
CA LEU A 148 -6.81 -8.97 12.15
C LEU A 148 -7.20 -8.11 13.34
N ALA A 149 -6.30 -7.25 13.82
CA ALA A 149 -6.57 -6.35 14.94
C ALA A 149 -7.70 -5.36 14.62
N THR A 150 -7.69 -4.81 13.40
CA THR A 150 -8.73 -3.88 12.93
C THR A 150 -10.09 -4.57 12.81
N PHE A 151 -10.11 -5.79 12.27
CA PHE A 151 -11.32 -6.61 12.20
C PHE A 151 -11.88 -6.93 13.59
N ALA A 152 -11.00 -7.27 14.56
CA ALA A 152 -11.41 -7.53 15.94
C ALA A 152 -12.01 -6.30 16.63
N GLN A 153 -11.45 -5.10 16.39
CA GLN A 153 -11.99 -3.85 16.91
C GLN A 153 -13.36 -3.51 16.30
N ALA A 154 -13.51 -3.67 14.98
CA ALA A 154 -14.76 -3.38 14.27
C ALA A 154 -15.86 -4.42 14.59
N ARG A 155 -15.47 -5.67 14.86
CA ARG A 155 -16.40 -6.77 15.15
C ARG A 155 -15.88 -7.64 16.31
N PRO A 156 -16.01 -7.21 17.57
CA PRO A 156 -15.53 -7.99 18.71
C PRO A 156 -16.14 -9.41 18.77
N PRO A 157 -15.35 -10.45 19.09
CA PRO A 157 -13.92 -10.39 19.41
C PRO A 157 -12.98 -10.53 18.20
N GLY A 158 -13.51 -10.55 16.97
CA GLY A 158 -12.78 -10.83 15.73
C GLY A 158 -12.86 -12.29 15.33
N ILE A 159 -11.86 -12.76 14.57
CA ILE A 159 -11.76 -14.16 14.16
C ILE A 159 -11.29 -14.97 15.38
N TYR A 160 -12.20 -15.72 15.99
CA TYR A 160 -11.94 -16.53 17.19
C TYR A 160 -11.59 -18.00 16.88
N ARG A 161 -11.74 -18.44 15.63
CA ARG A 161 -11.38 -19.79 15.21
C ARG A 161 -9.92 -19.83 14.78
N GLN A 162 -9.09 -20.49 15.59
CA GLN A 162 -7.65 -20.66 15.37
C GLN A 162 -7.32 -21.15 13.95
N MET A 163 -8.03 -22.18 13.46
CA MET A 163 -7.84 -22.74 12.12
C MET A 163 -8.07 -21.74 10.98
N TYR A 164 -8.91 -20.71 11.16
CA TYR A 164 -9.13 -19.70 10.13
C TYR A 164 -8.00 -18.68 10.09
N VAL A 165 -7.43 -18.36 11.26
CA VAL A 165 -6.24 -17.51 11.33
C VAL A 165 -5.03 -18.24 10.77
N GLU A 166 -4.82 -19.50 11.13
CA GLU A 166 -3.73 -20.32 10.57
C GLU A 166 -3.83 -20.44 9.05
N ALA A 167 -5.02 -20.76 8.51
CA ALA A 167 -5.21 -20.81 7.06
C ALA A 167 -4.93 -19.48 6.36
N LEU A 168 -5.20 -18.34 7.01
CA LEU A 168 -4.86 -17.01 6.49
C LEU A 168 -3.33 -16.84 6.39
N TYR A 169 -2.62 -17.18 7.46
CA TYR A 169 -1.16 -17.11 7.51
C TYR A 169 -0.52 -18.04 6.49
N ASP A 170 -0.98 -19.29 6.39
CA ASP A 170 -0.53 -20.27 5.40
C ASP A 170 -0.77 -19.78 3.97
N PHE A 171 -1.95 -19.20 3.69
CA PHE A 171 -2.29 -18.66 2.37
C PHE A 171 -1.33 -17.54 1.93
N TYR A 172 -0.87 -16.71 2.87
CA TYR A 172 0.10 -15.65 2.61
C TYR A 172 1.56 -16.08 2.82
N PHE A 173 1.81 -17.39 2.96
CA PHE A 173 3.13 -17.97 3.18
C PHE A 173 3.86 -17.35 4.38
N GLN A 174 3.11 -16.96 5.41
CA GLN A 174 3.62 -16.39 6.66
C GLN A 174 3.52 -17.42 7.79
N SER A 175 4.50 -17.40 8.69
CA SER A 175 4.40 -18.15 9.95
C SER A 175 3.56 -17.34 10.93
N LYS A 176 2.50 -17.94 11.48
CA LYS A 176 1.70 -17.30 12.53
C LYS A 176 2.61 -16.89 13.71
N PRO A 177 2.58 -15.62 14.15
CA PRO A 177 3.31 -15.21 15.34
C PRO A 177 2.91 -16.03 16.57
N GLU A 178 3.89 -16.40 17.38
CA GLU A 178 3.66 -17.19 18.60
C GLU A 178 2.77 -16.43 19.59
N LEU A 179 2.92 -15.09 19.64
CA LEU A 179 2.13 -14.20 20.49
C LEU A 179 0.71 -13.95 19.98
N LEU A 180 0.38 -14.34 18.74
CA LEU A 180 -0.98 -14.17 18.22
C LEU A 180 -1.86 -15.30 18.76
N VAL A 181 -2.69 -14.95 19.74
CA VAL A 181 -3.66 -15.83 20.39
C VAL A 181 -5.06 -15.43 19.94
N CYS A 182 -5.81 -16.38 19.38
CA CYS A 182 -7.21 -16.14 19.06
C CYS A 182 -8.03 -15.97 20.34
N PRO A 183 -9.01 -15.06 20.36
CA PRO A 183 -9.91 -14.92 21.50
C PRO A 183 -10.71 -16.21 21.73
N GLU A 184 -11.21 -16.38 22.95
CA GLU A 184 -12.08 -17.50 23.27
C GLU A 184 -13.35 -17.50 22.41
N THR A 185 -13.95 -18.69 22.25
CA THR A 185 -15.25 -18.81 21.61
C THR A 185 -16.26 -17.94 22.36
N PRO A 186 -16.92 -16.98 21.67
CA PRO A 186 -17.90 -16.08 22.30
C PRO A 186 -19.05 -16.85 22.95
N GLU A 187 -19.58 -16.32 24.04
CA GLU A 187 -20.68 -16.93 24.81
C GLU A 187 -21.90 -17.24 23.93
N TRP A 188 -22.28 -16.31 23.05
CA TRP A 188 -23.44 -16.46 22.14
C TRP A 188 -23.33 -17.62 21.14
N LYS A 189 -22.15 -18.25 21.02
CA LYS A 189 -21.97 -19.48 20.24
C LYS A 189 -22.03 -20.75 21.10
N ARG A 190 -21.67 -20.66 22.39
CA ARG A 190 -21.55 -21.81 23.31
C ARG A 190 -22.89 -22.55 23.52
N ASP A 191 -24.01 -21.82 23.48
CA ASP A 191 -25.34 -22.40 23.68
C ASP A 191 -25.87 -23.13 22.45
N SER A 192 -25.47 -22.70 21.24
CA SER A 192 -25.93 -23.32 19.99
C SER A 192 -25.36 -24.72 19.71
N ASP A 193 -24.33 -25.13 20.45
CA ASP A 193 -23.73 -26.46 20.32
C ASP A 193 -24.34 -27.49 21.30
N GLN A 194 -25.20 -27.05 22.24
CA GLN A 194 -25.90 -27.92 23.22
C GLN A 194 -27.30 -28.39 22.74
N ASP A 195 -27.86 -27.80 21.69
CA ASP A 195 -29.21 -28.14 21.19
C ASP A 195 -29.24 -29.19 20.05
N ASN A 196 -28.12 -29.84 19.73
CA ASN A 196 -28.03 -30.77 18.58
C ASN A 196 -28.30 -32.26 18.92
N GLU A 197 -28.99 -32.54 20.02
CA GLU A 197 -29.55 -33.89 20.28
C GLU A 197 -31.09 -33.90 20.30
N VAL A 198 -31.74 -33.01 19.55
CA VAL A 198 -33.15 -33.16 19.20
C VAL A 198 -33.34 -32.91 17.71
N VAL A 199 -33.72 -33.97 16.99
CA VAL A 199 -34.04 -33.94 15.56
C VAL A 199 -35.14 -32.91 15.30
N ALA A 200 -34.80 -31.78 14.67
CA ALA A 200 -35.75 -30.81 14.14
C ALA A 200 -35.29 -30.31 12.75
N PRO A 201 -36.22 -30.02 11.83
CA PRO A 201 -35.93 -29.95 10.41
C PRO A 201 -35.07 -28.72 10.06
N SER A 202 -34.24 -28.91 9.04
CA SER A 202 -33.27 -27.99 8.48
C SER A 202 -33.79 -26.55 8.33
N VAL A 203 -33.43 -25.68 9.26
CA VAL A 203 -33.35 -24.24 8.99
C VAL A 203 -31.92 -23.98 8.49
N PRO A 204 -31.71 -23.36 7.31
CA PRO A 204 -30.37 -23.06 6.85
C PRO A 204 -29.76 -22.06 7.81
N VAL A 205 -28.82 -22.52 8.64
CA VAL A 205 -27.93 -21.63 9.39
C VAL A 205 -27.11 -20.91 8.33
N ILE A 206 -27.46 -19.64 8.10
CA ILE A 206 -26.77 -18.77 7.16
C ILE A 206 -25.33 -18.61 7.66
N LYS A 207 -24.43 -19.45 7.17
CA LYS A 207 -22.98 -19.23 7.23
C LYS A 207 -22.62 -18.19 6.16
N LYS A 208 -23.02 -16.95 6.36
CA LYS A 208 -22.53 -15.83 5.54
C LYS A 208 -21.36 -15.17 6.28
N PHE A 209 -20.15 -15.65 5.99
CA PHE A 209 -19.01 -14.74 5.95
C PHE A 209 -19.12 -13.99 4.62
N ILE A 210 -19.47 -12.71 4.68
CA ILE A 210 -19.39 -11.80 3.53
C ILE A 210 -18.07 -11.05 3.70
N PHE A 211 -17.19 -11.15 2.70
CA PHE A 211 -16.10 -10.20 2.47
C PHE A 211 -16.62 -8.97 1.73
#